data_AF-A0A0U3ABK6-F1
#
_entry.id   AF-A0A0U3ABK6-F1
#
_cell.length_a   1.000
_cell.length_b   1.000
_cell.length_c   1.000
_cell.angle_alpha   90.00
_cell.angle_beta   90.00
_cell.angle_gamma   90.00
#
_symmetry.space_group_name_H-M   'P 1'
#
loop_
_entity.id
_entity.type
_entity.pdbx_description
1 polymer ?
#
loop_
_entity_poly.entity_id
_entity_poly.type
_entity_poly.pdbx_seq_one_letter_code
_entity_poly.pdbx_strand_id
1 'polypeptide(L)'
;MGALSQNTAILLAITICWALTVCDAVVSIPAGPLKSRNCTEHLNSLKDSSGKIAGNETWIPKCDADGTYADTQMKRKSGLKFCVSKDGNILVAPQRSLSACDCPRKRFEKFQTGNFDGYIHRCDTDFTYAVLQFNPLTNATLCLMKEGDVIEAYSGPQIVACKCPRTWYEAKTSPLPDRYTPQCHPDGTFKLIQCHRGRGCWCANSEGEQISKILPETQADRLPCQ
;
A
#
# COMPACT_ATOMS: atom_id res chain seq x y z
N MET A 1 -79.06 -0.92 13.86
CA MET A 1 -79.01 -2.02 14.84
C MET A 1 -78.64 -3.29 14.09
N GLY A 2 -77.53 -3.96 14.49
CA GLY A 2 -77.09 -5.34 14.19
C GLY A 2 -77.01 -5.79 12.72
N ALA A 3 -75.83 -6.06 12.12
CA ALA A 3 -74.93 -7.24 12.28
C ALA A 3 -75.59 -8.57 11.85
N LEU A 4 -74.99 -9.54 11.14
CA LEU A 4 -73.70 -9.80 10.49
C LEU A 4 -73.89 -11.16 9.75
N SER A 5 -73.23 -11.42 8.63
CA SER A 5 -72.85 -12.79 8.23
C SER A 5 -71.65 -12.77 7.30
N GLN A 6 -70.86 -13.83 7.38
CA GLN A 6 -69.41 -13.87 7.28
C GLN A 6 -68.98 -14.75 6.09
N ASN A 7 -67.72 -14.58 5.67
CA ASN A 7 -66.91 -15.48 4.82
C ASN A 7 -67.07 -15.35 3.30
N THR A 8 -66.05 -14.75 2.65
CA THR A 8 -65.09 -15.49 1.80
C THR A 8 -64.00 -14.54 1.25
N ALA A 9 -62.74 -14.82 1.63
CA ALA A 9 -61.45 -14.50 0.98
C ALA A 9 -61.34 -13.17 0.18
N ILE A 10 -60.73 -12.09 0.70
CA ILE A 10 -59.27 -11.87 0.86
C ILE A 10 -58.45 -12.64 -0.18
N LEU A 11 -58.51 -12.20 -1.43
CA LEU A 11 -57.47 -12.44 -2.44
C LEU A 11 -57.65 -11.37 -3.52
N LEU A 12 -56.99 -10.23 -3.32
CA LEU A 12 -56.40 -9.34 -4.32
C LEU A 12 -55.92 -8.12 -3.55
N ALA A 13 -54.76 -8.29 -2.91
CA ALA A 13 -53.97 -7.22 -2.32
C ALA A 13 -53.45 -6.29 -3.45
N ILE A 14 -54.35 -5.49 -4.03
CA ILE A 14 -54.04 -4.37 -4.93
C ILE A 14 -53.81 -3.09 -4.09
N THR A 15 -53.18 -3.26 -2.94
CA THR A 15 -52.53 -2.16 -2.23
C THR A 15 -51.05 -2.51 -2.16
N ILE A 16 -50.42 -2.40 -3.32
CA ILE A 16 -48.96 -2.35 -3.48
C ILE A 16 -48.50 -1.12 -2.69
N CYS A 17 -48.20 -1.38 -1.42
CA CYS A 17 -47.52 -0.48 -0.53
C CYS A 17 -46.10 -0.31 -1.07
N TRP A 18 -45.75 0.91 -1.46
CA TRP A 18 -44.47 1.54 -1.12
C TRP A 18 -43.29 0.60 -0.84
N ALA A 19 -42.56 0.20 -1.88
CA ALA A 19 -41.14 -0.22 -1.86
C ALA A 19 -40.87 -0.80 -3.25
N LEU A 20 -40.10 -0.17 -4.13
CA LEU A 20 -38.65 -0.32 -4.17
C LEU A 20 -38.06 0.83 -4.98
N THR A 21 -38.11 2.06 -4.46
CA THR A 21 -36.96 2.96 -4.64
C THR A 21 -35.91 2.47 -3.66
N VAL A 22 -35.15 1.45 -4.08
CA VAL A 22 -33.79 1.32 -3.54
C VAL A 22 -33.07 2.50 -4.15
N CYS A 23 -33.10 3.63 -3.45
CA CYS A 23 -32.20 4.73 -3.68
C CYS A 23 -30.81 4.13 -3.84
N ASP A 24 -30.07 4.56 -4.86
CA ASP A 24 -28.64 4.37 -4.97
C ASP A 24 -28.01 4.73 -3.62
N ALA A 25 -27.81 3.73 -2.76
CA ALA A 25 -27.02 3.88 -1.57
C ALA A 25 -25.58 3.87 -2.07
N VAL A 26 -25.16 5.00 -2.66
CA VAL A 26 -23.77 5.40 -2.67
C VAL A 26 -23.33 5.20 -1.24
N VAL A 27 -22.42 4.25 -1.02
CA VAL A 27 -21.79 4.07 0.29
C VAL A 27 -21.01 5.35 0.55
N SER A 28 -21.68 6.35 1.12
CA SER A 28 -21.06 7.58 1.56
C SER A 28 -20.16 7.19 2.71
N ILE A 29 -18.87 7.03 2.42
CA ILE A 29 -17.82 6.92 3.42
C ILE A 29 -18.02 8.13 4.34
N PRO A 30 -18.24 7.93 5.65
CA PRO A 30 -18.50 9.04 6.57
C PRO A 30 -17.36 10.06 6.42
N ALA A 31 -17.72 11.29 6.04
CA ALA A 31 -16.78 12.38 6.00
C ALA A 31 -16.22 12.53 7.41
N GLY A 32 -14.92 12.31 7.57
CA GLY A 32 -14.24 12.61 8.83
C GLY A 32 -14.37 14.10 9.18
N PRO A 33 -13.77 14.54 10.30
CA PRO A 33 -13.88 15.91 10.83
C PRO A 33 -13.17 16.99 9.98
N LEU A 34 -12.99 16.77 8.68
CA LEU A 34 -12.30 17.65 7.75
C LEU A 34 -13.16 18.88 7.45
N LYS A 35 -12.59 20.08 7.64
CA LYS A 35 -13.27 21.34 7.35
C LYS A 35 -13.53 21.54 5.84
N SER A 36 -12.68 20.99 4.96
CA SER A 36 -12.92 20.93 3.51
C SER A 36 -12.24 19.69 2.89
N ARG A 37 -12.82 19.21 1.78
CA ARG A 37 -12.24 18.18 0.89
C ARG A 37 -11.13 18.75 0.00
N ASN A 38 -11.06 20.07 -0.18
CA ASN A 38 -9.96 20.76 -0.84
C ASN A 38 -8.93 21.19 0.22
N CYS A 39 -7.64 20.90 0.00
CA CYS A 39 -6.60 21.18 0.99
C CYS A 39 -6.37 22.68 1.17
N THR A 40 -6.35 23.44 0.09
CA THR A 40 -6.09 24.90 0.14
C THR A 40 -7.21 25.62 0.87
N GLU A 41 -8.46 25.21 0.62
CA GLU A 41 -9.62 25.71 1.36
C GLU A 41 -9.56 25.34 2.84
N HIS A 42 -9.21 24.08 3.17
CA HIS A 42 -9.04 23.66 4.54
C HIS A 42 -7.95 24.51 5.23
N LEU A 43 -6.79 24.70 4.59
CA LEU A 43 -5.71 25.54 5.12
C LEU A 43 -6.17 26.98 5.38
N ASN A 44 -6.94 27.56 4.46
CA ASN A 44 -7.46 28.91 4.61
C ASN A 44 -8.49 29.01 5.75
N SER A 45 -9.30 27.97 5.96
CA SER A 45 -10.26 27.92 7.08
C SER A 45 -9.63 27.88 8.47
N LEU A 46 -8.31 27.62 8.56
CA LEU A 46 -7.57 27.63 9.83
C LEU A 46 -7.02 29.02 10.20
N LYS A 47 -7.07 29.96 9.25
CA LYS A 47 -6.57 31.33 9.46
C LYS A 47 -7.64 32.15 10.19
N ASP A 48 -7.22 32.92 11.16
CA ASP A 48 -8.04 33.94 11.79
C ASP A 48 -8.21 35.17 10.86
N SER A 49 -8.93 36.17 11.34
CA SER A 49 -9.15 37.44 10.62
C SER A 49 -7.86 38.21 10.31
N SER A 50 -6.76 37.92 11.01
CA SER A 50 -5.44 38.48 10.75
C SER A 50 -4.61 37.65 9.77
N GLY A 51 -5.16 36.55 9.25
CA GLY A 51 -4.48 35.63 8.35
C GLY A 51 -3.54 34.63 9.06
N LYS A 52 -3.53 34.60 10.40
CA LYS A 52 -2.65 33.75 11.19
C LYS A 52 -3.35 32.45 11.55
N ILE A 53 -2.61 31.34 11.50
CA ILE A 53 -3.14 30.03 11.89
C ILE A 53 -3.23 29.94 13.42
N ALA A 54 -4.38 29.50 13.93
CA ALA A 54 -4.60 29.31 15.35
C ALA A 54 -3.57 28.33 15.97
N GLY A 55 -3.00 28.70 17.12
CA GLY A 55 -1.90 27.96 17.74
C GLY A 55 -2.27 26.59 18.32
N ASN A 56 -3.56 26.27 18.41
CA ASN A 56 -4.10 25.04 18.99
C ASN A 56 -4.25 23.89 17.97
N GLU A 57 -4.07 24.15 16.68
CA GLU A 57 -4.27 23.15 15.64
C GLU A 57 -3.28 21.98 15.78
N THR A 58 -3.83 20.75 15.81
CA THR A 58 -3.06 19.51 16.00
C THR A 58 -2.14 19.23 14.81
N TRP A 59 -2.57 19.61 13.61
CA TRP A 59 -1.85 19.53 12.35
C TRP A 59 -2.33 20.64 11.42
N ILE A 60 -1.42 21.17 10.60
CA ILE A 60 -1.71 22.15 9.56
C ILE A 60 -1.54 21.43 8.22
N PRO A 61 -2.55 21.43 7.34
CA PRO A 61 -2.51 20.65 6.11
C PRO A 61 -1.43 21.12 5.15
N LYS A 62 -0.61 20.16 4.70
CA LYS A 62 0.31 20.35 3.58
C LYS A 62 -0.44 20.06 2.29
N CYS A 63 -0.44 21.01 1.37
CA CYS A 63 -1.11 20.87 0.09
C CYS A 63 -0.11 20.66 -1.04
N ASP A 64 -0.53 19.91 -2.05
CA ASP A 64 0.15 19.82 -3.33
C ASP A 64 -0.18 21.05 -4.19
N ALA A 65 0.55 21.24 -5.29
CA ALA A 65 0.41 22.40 -6.16
C ALA A 65 -0.97 22.50 -6.85
N ASP A 66 -1.66 21.39 -7.02
CA ASP A 66 -3.02 21.32 -7.57
C ASP A 66 -4.12 21.64 -6.54
N GLY A 67 -3.73 21.95 -5.29
CA GLY A 67 -4.63 22.27 -4.20
C GLY A 67 -5.21 21.07 -3.48
N THR A 68 -4.83 19.84 -3.86
CA THR A 68 -5.16 18.61 -3.12
C THR A 68 -4.24 18.44 -1.91
N TYR A 69 -4.56 17.48 -1.04
CA TYR A 69 -3.69 17.17 0.09
C TYR A 69 -2.46 16.41 -0.39
N ALA A 70 -1.27 16.85 0.07
CA ALA A 70 -0.06 16.05 -0.04
C ALA A 70 -0.29 14.69 0.65
N ASP A 71 0.29 13.63 0.11
CA ASP A 71 0.04 12.28 0.59
C ASP A 71 0.46 12.06 2.06
N THR A 72 1.52 12.76 2.48
CA THR A 72 2.14 12.65 3.80
C THR A 72 1.88 13.89 4.61
N GLN A 73 1.29 13.70 5.78
CA GLN A 73 0.92 14.74 6.73
C GLN A 73 1.57 14.51 8.09
N MET A 74 1.66 15.55 8.94
CA MET A 74 2.45 15.47 10.17
C MET A 74 1.83 16.24 11.35
N LYS A 75 1.66 15.59 12.49
CA LYS A 75 1.23 16.26 13.73
C LYS A 75 2.32 17.19 14.25
N ARG A 76 1.97 18.44 14.57
CA ARG A 76 2.95 19.48 14.97
C ARG A 76 3.66 19.18 16.27
N LYS A 77 2.91 18.74 17.30
CA LYS A 77 3.46 18.51 18.65
C LYS A 77 4.20 17.19 18.78
N SER A 78 3.67 16.12 18.19
CA SER A 78 4.24 14.78 18.34
C SER A 78 5.21 14.39 17.23
N GLY A 79 5.23 15.11 16.10
CA GLY A 79 6.01 14.76 14.92
C GLY A 79 5.56 13.47 14.22
N LEU A 80 4.45 12.87 14.65
CA LEU A 80 3.92 11.64 14.04
C LEU A 80 3.40 11.94 12.63
N LYS A 81 3.84 11.14 11.66
CA LYS A 81 3.42 11.25 10.27
C LYS A 81 2.25 10.31 9.98
N PHE A 82 1.38 10.68 9.05
CA PHE A 82 0.23 9.90 8.62
C PHE A 82 -0.05 10.10 7.13
N CYS A 83 -0.79 9.17 6.52
CA CYS A 83 -1.15 9.25 5.11
C CYS A 83 -2.57 9.74 4.92
N VAL A 84 -2.78 10.54 3.88
CA VAL A 84 -4.10 10.99 3.45
C VAL A 84 -4.34 10.75 1.96
N SER A 85 -5.61 10.65 1.56
CA SER A 85 -6.01 10.72 0.15
C SER A 85 -5.91 12.15 -0.36
N LYS A 86 -6.07 12.34 -1.68
CA LYS A 86 -6.14 13.68 -2.31
C LYS A 86 -7.21 14.60 -1.71
N ASP A 87 -8.29 14.02 -1.18
CA ASP A 87 -9.41 14.73 -0.54
C ASP A 87 -9.30 14.78 1.00
N GLY A 88 -8.16 14.35 1.55
CA GLY A 88 -7.84 14.45 2.98
C GLY A 88 -8.30 13.28 3.85
N ASN A 89 -8.88 12.21 3.29
CA ASN A 89 -9.25 11.03 4.09
C ASN A 89 -8.00 10.42 4.72
N ILE A 90 -8.02 10.15 6.03
CA ILE A 90 -6.90 9.49 6.70
C ILE A 90 -6.86 8.02 6.26
N LEU A 91 -5.78 7.63 5.58
CA LEU A 91 -5.56 6.28 5.06
C LEU A 91 -4.73 5.44 6.02
N VAL A 92 -3.78 6.07 6.70
CA VAL A 92 -2.86 5.44 7.65
C VAL A 92 -2.83 6.32 8.90
N ALA A 93 -3.00 5.71 10.08
CA ALA A 93 -2.98 6.46 11.33
C ALA A 93 -1.58 7.06 11.63
N PRO A 94 -1.50 8.15 12.41
CA PRO A 94 -0.23 8.76 12.80
C PRO A 94 0.72 7.79 13.53
N GLN A 95 1.93 7.63 13.00
CA GLN A 95 2.94 6.73 13.53
C GLN A 95 4.38 7.16 13.19
N ARG A 96 5.38 6.46 13.77
CA ARG A 96 6.81 6.75 13.58
C ARG A 96 7.44 5.98 12.41
N SER A 97 6.98 4.77 12.15
CA SER A 97 7.50 3.84 11.13
C SER A 97 7.03 4.15 9.71
N LEU A 98 6.51 5.36 9.47
CA LEU A 98 5.96 5.73 8.16
C LEU A 98 7.09 6.19 7.23
N SER A 99 7.41 5.37 6.22
CA SER A 99 8.43 5.68 5.21
C SER A 99 7.85 6.37 3.98
N ALA A 100 6.68 5.94 3.50
CA ALA A 100 6.04 6.49 2.31
C ALA A 100 4.50 6.44 2.41
N CYS A 101 3.80 7.25 1.62
CA CYS A 101 2.33 7.25 1.55
C CYS A 101 1.76 6.95 0.16
N ASP A 102 2.62 6.74 -0.85
CA ASP A 102 2.16 6.51 -2.21
C ASP A 102 1.41 5.18 -2.38
N CYS A 103 1.94 4.08 -1.82
CA CYS A 103 1.27 2.77 -1.91
C CYS A 103 -0.13 2.76 -1.28
N PRO A 104 -0.34 3.20 -0.02
CA PRO A 104 -1.69 3.30 0.55
C PRO A 104 -2.63 4.18 -0.25
N ARG A 105 -2.13 5.30 -0.80
CA ARG A 105 -2.92 6.22 -1.62
C ARG A 105 -3.34 5.60 -2.94
N LYS A 106 -2.41 4.99 -3.67
CA LYS A 106 -2.70 4.26 -4.93
C LYS A 106 -3.64 3.08 -4.72
N ARG A 107 -3.49 2.37 -3.60
CA ARG A 107 -4.43 1.32 -3.19
C ARG A 107 -5.84 1.87 -3.00
N PHE A 108 -5.98 3.01 -2.29
CA PHE A 108 -7.27 3.66 -2.09
C PHE A 108 -7.89 4.16 -3.40
N GLU A 109 -7.11 4.79 -4.28
CA GLU A 109 -7.56 5.23 -5.62
C GLU A 109 -8.11 4.06 -6.46
N LYS A 110 -7.44 2.90 -6.44
CA LYS A 110 -7.95 1.68 -7.12
C LYS A 110 -9.29 1.22 -6.54
N PHE A 111 -9.45 1.24 -5.21
CA PHE A 111 -10.74 0.92 -4.60
C PHE A 111 -11.85 1.90 -4.98
N GLN A 112 -11.55 3.20 -5.08
CA GLN A 112 -12.54 4.20 -5.45
C GLN A 112 -12.98 4.07 -6.91
N THR A 113 -12.05 3.82 -7.82
CA THR A 113 -12.35 3.70 -9.25
C THR A 113 -13.03 2.38 -9.60
N GLY A 114 -12.89 1.35 -8.76
CA GLY A 114 -13.31 -0.02 -9.08
C GLY A 114 -12.50 -0.64 -10.23
N ASN A 115 -11.54 0.09 -10.81
CA ASN A 115 -10.66 -0.42 -11.84
C ASN A 115 -9.39 -1.01 -11.21
N PHE A 116 -9.39 -2.32 -11.07
CA PHE A 116 -8.27 -3.02 -10.46
C PHE A 116 -7.16 -3.38 -11.46
N ASP A 117 -7.39 -3.35 -12.79
CA ASP A 117 -6.45 -3.89 -13.80
C ASP A 117 -5.90 -5.29 -13.43
N GLY A 118 -6.71 -6.03 -12.66
CA GLY A 118 -6.37 -7.34 -12.14
C GLY A 118 -5.51 -7.40 -10.89
N TYR A 119 -5.12 -6.29 -10.24
CA TYR A 119 -4.52 -6.37 -8.89
C TYR A 119 -4.71 -5.12 -8.02
N ILE A 120 -4.70 -5.33 -6.71
CA ILE A 120 -4.70 -4.27 -5.69
C ILE A 120 -3.30 -4.20 -5.09
N HIS A 121 -2.70 -3.00 -5.07
CA HIS A 121 -1.37 -2.81 -4.50
C HIS A 121 -1.30 -3.29 -3.05
N ARG A 122 -0.35 -4.19 -2.78
CA ARG A 122 0.07 -4.59 -1.43
C ARG A 122 1.17 -3.65 -0.96
N CYS A 123 1.10 -3.23 0.30
CA CYS A 123 2.10 -2.37 0.91
C CYS A 123 2.83 -3.15 2.02
N ASP A 124 4.13 -2.86 2.18
CA ASP A 124 4.92 -3.34 3.31
C ASP A 124 4.51 -2.59 4.61
N THR A 125 5.03 -3.02 5.76
CA THR A 125 4.67 -2.45 7.08
C THR A 125 5.15 -1.02 7.29
N ASP A 126 6.13 -0.57 6.51
CA ASP A 126 6.60 0.82 6.43
C ASP A 126 5.85 1.65 5.38
N PHE A 127 4.80 1.06 4.79
CA PHE A 127 3.90 1.64 3.79
C PHE A 127 4.53 1.92 2.43
N THR A 128 5.74 1.41 2.19
CA THR A 128 6.29 1.29 0.84
C THR A 128 5.59 0.16 0.07
N TYR A 129 5.87 0.02 -1.23
CA TYR A 129 5.32 -1.08 -2.01
C TYR A 129 5.87 -2.42 -1.55
N ALA A 130 4.98 -3.38 -1.32
CA ALA A 130 5.40 -4.75 -1.04
C ALA A 130 6.17 -5.31 -2.24
N VAL A 131 7.24 -6.03 -1.94
CA VAL A 131 8.21 -6.47 -2.95
C VAL A 131 7.60 -7.36 -4.05
N LEU A 132 6.56 -8.11 -3.70
CA LEU A 132 5.87 -9.04 -4.56
C LEU A 132 4.42 -8.56 -4.70
N GLN A 133 3.97 -8.35 -5.92
CA GLN A 133 2.56 -8.13 -6.26
C GLN A 133 2.06 -9.28 -7.11
N PHE A 134 0.77 -9.56 -7.05
CA PHE A 134 0.15 -10.63 -7.79
C PHE A 134 -1.09 -10.14 -8.52
N ASN A 135 -1.16 -10.44 -9.81
CA ASN A 135 -2.30 -10.15 -10.66
C ASN A 135 -3.12 -11.42 -10.92
N PRO A 136 -4.23 -11.65 -10.19
CA PRO A 136 -5.11 -12.80 -10.42
C PRO A 136 -5.70 -12.92 -11.82
N LEU A 137 -5.82 -11.85 -12.61
CA LEU A 137 -6.39 -11.95 -13.96
C LEU A 137 -5.39 -12.52 -14.97
N THR A 138 -4.12 -12.18 -14.82
CA THR A 138 -3.03 -12.64 -15.71
C THR A 138 -2.21 -13.78 -15.11
N ASN A 139 -2.46 -14.13 -13.85
CA ASN A 139 -1.64 -15.03 -13.05
C ASN A 139 -0.15 -14.62 -13.03
N ALA A 140 0.12 -13.32 -13.17
CA ALA A 140 1.48 -12.79 -13.21
C ALA A 140 1.91 -12.24 -11.84
N THR A 141 3.15 -12.53 -11.48
CA THR A 141 3.83 -11.87 -10.36
C THR A 141 4.59 -10.65 -10.89
N LEU A 142 4.60 -9.56 -10.12
CA LEU A 142 5.40 -8.37 -10.39
C LEU A 142 6.29 -8.10 -9.18
N CYS A 143 7.61 -8.06 -9.41
CA CYS A 143 8.54 -7.58 -8.40
C CYS A 143 8.63 -6.05 -8.46
N LEU A 144 8.46 -5.39 -7.31
CA LEU A 144 8.51 -3.93 -7.20
C LEU A 144 9.65 -3.45 -6.30
N MET A 145 10.20 -2.29 -6.63
CA MET A 145 11.00 -1.46 -5.72
C MET A 145 10.10 -0.80 -4.65
N LYS A 146 10.69 -0.22 -3.61
CA LYS A 146 9.94 0.40 -2.52
C LYS A 146 9.07 1.57 -2.98
N GLU A 147 9.51 2.26 -4.02
CA GLU A 147 8.87 3.41 -4.65
C GLU A 147 7.74 3.00 -5.60
N GLY A 148 7.65 1.71 -5.95
CA GLY A 148 6.63 1.17 -6.85
C GLY A 148 7.12 0.89 -8.27
N ASP A 149 8.39 1.19 -8.58
CA ASP A 149 9.00 0.87 -9.88
C ASP A 149 9.04 -0.64 -10.10
N VAL A 150 8.68 -1.06 -11.32
CA VAL A 150 8.65 -2.48 -11.70
C VAL A 150 10.07 -2.96 -12.02
N ILE A 151 10.43 -4.11 -11.46
CA ILE A 151 11.64 -4.84 -11.82
C ILE A 151 11.30 -5.74 -13.02
N GLU A 152 11.39 -5.19 -14.24
CA GLU A 152 10.88 -5.84 -15.46
C GLU A 152 11.43 -7.26 -15.68
N ALA A 153 12.72 -7.48 -15.43
CA ALA A 153 13.37 -8.79 -15.56
C ALA A 153 12.79 -9.87 -14.62
N TYR A 154 12.09 -9.45 -13.56
CA TYR A 154 11.46 -10.32 -12.57
C TYR A 154 9.94 -10.06 -12.54
N SER A 155 9.33 -10.17 -13.72
CA SER A 155 7.88 -10.17 -13.91
C SER A 155 7.44 -11.41 -14.67
N GLY A 156 6.24 -11.91 -14.35
CA GLY A 156 5.61 -13.05 -15.03
C GLY A 156 5.20 -14.18 -14.09
N PRO A 157 4.52 -15.21 -14.63
CA PRO A 157 3.98 -16.34 -13.86
C PRO A 157 5.05 -17.26 -13.25
N GLN A 158 6.26 -17.24 -13.79
CA GLN A 158 7.41 -18.03 -13.31
C GLN A 158 8.12 -17.43 -12.09
N ILE A 159 7.77 -16.20 -11.71
CA ILE A 159 8.43 -15.49 -10.60
C ILE A 159 7.71 -15.81 -9.30
N VAL A 160 8.43 -16.45 -8.38
CA VAL A 160 7.88 -16.94 -7.10
C VAL A 160 8.39 -16.14 -5.90
N ALA A 161 9.50 -15.42 -6.06
CA ALA A 161 10.07 -14.59 -5.01
C ALA A 161 10.65 -13.29 -5.61
N CYS A 162 10.66 -12.21 -4.82
CA CYS A 162 11.12 -10.90 -5.28
C CYS A 162 12.17 -10.26 -4.36
N LYS A 163 12.47 -10.88 -3.21
CA LYS A 163 13.41 -10.34 -2.22
C LYS A 163 14.84 -10.28 -2.76
N CYS A 164 15.30 -11.33 -3.46
CA CYS A 164 16.63 -11.34 -4.05
C CYS A 164 16.77 -10.27 -5.16
N PRO A 165 15.87 -10.21 -6.16
CA PRO A 165 15.88 -9.16 -7.18
C PRO A 165 15.91 -7.75 -6.60
N ARG A 166 14.99 -7.39 -5.69
CA ARG A 166 14.97 -6.04 -5.10
C ARG A 166 16.31 -5.71 -4.41
N THR A 167 16.85 -6.64 -3.63
CA THR A 167 18.13 -6.45 -2.95
C THR A 167 19.30 -6.30 -3.95
N TRP A 168 19.27 -7.05 -5.06
CA TRP A 168 20.26 -6.91 -6.14
C TRP A 168 20.22 -5.51 -6.77
N TYR A 169 19.02 -5.03 -7.13
CA TYR A 169 18.87 -3.70 -7.74
C TYR A 169 19.29 -2.60 -6.78
N GLU A 170 18.86 -2.65 -5.52
CA GLU A 170 19.28 -1.69 -4.47
C GLU A 170 20.78 -1.70 -4.25
N ALA A 171 21.44 -2.86 -4.34
CA ALA A 171 22.89 -2.95 -4.22
C ALA A 171 23.60 -2.31 -5.42
N LYS A 172 23.07 -2.51 -6.64
CA LYS A 172 23.63 -1.98 -7.87
C LYS A 172 23.49 -0.46 -8.02
N THR A 173 22.42 0.11 -7.49
CA THR A 173 22.19 1.57 -7.51
C THR A 173 22.80 2.29 -6.31
N SER A 174 23.39 1.56 -5.36
CA SER A 174 23.97 2.16 -4.17
C SER A 174 25.27 2.90 -4.49
N PRO A 175 25.47 4.12 -3.95
CA PRO A 175 26.75 4.81 -4.04
C PRO A 175 27.82 4.22 -3.12
N LEU A 176 27.45 3.28 -2.23
CA LEU A 176 28.37 2.70 -1.26
C LEU A 176 29.24 1.62 -1.92
N PRO A 177 30.58 1.73 -1.84
CA PRO A 177 31.47 0.69 -2.34
C PRO A 177 31.31 -0.60 -1.52
N ASP A 178 31.65 -1.73 -2.15
CA ASP A 178 31.64 -3.06 -1.53
C ASP A 178 30.31 -3.50 -0.90
N ARG A 179 29.20 -2.93 -1.36
CA ARG A 179 27.86 -3.41 -0.99
C ARG A 179 27.67 -4.84 -1.51
N TYR A 180 27.12 -5.69 -0.65
CA TYR A 180 26.78 -7.05 -1.01
C TYR A 180 25.72 -7.07 -2.11
N THR A 181 26.06 -7.69 -3.24
CA THR A 181 25.14 -7.96 -4.35
C THR A 181 24.78 -9.44 -4.29
N PRO A 182 23.54 -9.82 -3.96
CA PRO A 182 23.14 -11.21 -3.88
C PRO A 182 23.12 -11.88 -5.25
N GLN A 183 23.24 -13.20 -5.28
CA GLN A 183 23.09 -14.00 -6.47
C GLN A 183 21.70 -14.63 -6.49
N CYS A 184 20.91 -14.34 -7.53
CA CYS A 184 19.52 -14.76 -7.64
C CYS A 184 19.32 -15.86 -8.69
N HIS A 185 18.34 -16.73 -8.48
CA HIS A 185 17.78 -17.58 -9.53
C HIS A 185 16.83 -16.76 -10.43
N PRO A 186 16.50 -17.26 -11.64
CA PRO A 186 15.54 -16.60 -12.54
C PRO A 186 14.12 -16.48 -11.97
N ASP A 187 13.74 -17.37 -11.05
CA ASP A 187 12.45 -17.33 -10.33
C ASP A 187 12.41 -16.29 -9.19
N GLY A 188 13.54 -15.62 -8.96
CA GLY A 188 13.75 -14.56 -7.97
C GLY A 188 14.07 -15.05 -6.55
N THR A 189 14.24 -16.35 -6.34
CA THR A 189 14.80 -16.90 -5.11
C THR A 189 16.32 -16.64 -5.02
N PHE A 190 16.88 -16.75 -3.82
CA PHE A 190 18.33 -16.69 -3.65
C PHE A 190 18.99 -17.98 -4.10
N LYS A 191 20.15 -17.89 -4.76
CA LYS A 191 20.99 -19.07 -5.01
C LYS A 191 21.48 -19.68 -3.70
N LEU A 192 21.59 -20.99 -3.66
CA LEU A 192 22.02 -21.73 -2.47
C LEU A 192 23.40 -21.28 -1.95
N ILE A 193 24.34 -20.98 -2.85
CA ILE A 193 25.63 -20.38 -2.49
C ILE A 193 25.56 -18.88 -2.78
N GLN A 194 25.80 -18.08 -1.74
CA GLN A 194 25.97 -16.65 -1.83
C GLN A 194 27.42 -16.29 -1.58
N CYS A 195 27.94 -15.31 -2.32
CA CYS A 195 29.31 -14.83 -2.19
C CYS A 195 29.33 -13.31 -2.11
N HIS A 196 30.12 -12.80 -1.18
CA HIS A 196 30.44 -11.37 -1.11
C HIS A 196 31.93 -11.15 -1.26
N ARG A 197 32.27 -10.31 -2.25
CA ARG A 197 33.65 -10.05 -2.64
C ARG A 197 34.48 -9.59 -1.43
N GLY A 198 35.54 -10.32 -1.13
CA GLY A 198 36.45 -10.00 -0.03
C GLY A 198 35.94 -10.37 1.37
N ARG A 199 34.71 -10.89 1.51
CA ARG A 199 34.22 -11.48 2.77
C ARG A 199 34.14 -13.01 2.70
N GLY A 200 33.89 -13.58 1.53
CA GLY A 200 33.75 -15.03 1.34
C GLY A 200 32.34 -15.45 0.92
N CYS A 201 32.10 -16.75 0.93
CA CYS A 201 30.85 -17.38 0.51
C CYS A 201 30.21 -18.19 1.64
N TRP A 202 28.88 -18.32 1.60
CA TRP A 202 28.08 -19.08 2.56
C TRP A 202 26.89 -19.75 1.87
N CYS A 203 26.28 -20.71 2.56
CA CYS A 203 25.00 -21.29 2.14
C CYS A 203 23.86 -20.38 2.59
N ALA A 204 22.93 -20.08 1.71
CA ALA A 204 21.71 -19.36 2.01
C ALA A 204 20.47 -20.22 1.69
N ASN A 205 19.40 -20.07 2.47
CA ASN A 205 18.10 -20.63 2.10
C ASN A 205 17.44 -19.82 0.96
N SER A 206 16.29 -20.26 0.48
CA SER A 206 15.54 -19.60 -0.60
C SER A 206 15.11 -18.16 -0.29
N GLU A 207 15.07 -17.78 1.00
CA GLU A 207 14.73 -16.45 1.49
C GLU A 207 15.97 -15.55 1.71
N GLY A 208 17.16 -16.10 1.46
CA GLY A 208 18.45 -15.41 1.54
C GLY A 208 19.09 -15.41 2.92
N GLU A 209 18.55 -16.18 3.88
CA GLU A 209 19.14 -16.30 5.21
C GLU A 209 20.37 -17.19 5.17
N GLN A 210 21.45 -16.75 5.82
CA GLN A 210 22.68 -17.53 5.94
C GLN A 210 22.45 -18.73 6.88
N ILE A 211 22.72 -19.93 6.38
CA ILE A 211 22.52 -21.21 7.10
C ILE A 211 23.82 -22.00 7.29
N SER A 212 24.97 -21.44 6.93
CA SER A 212 26.28 -22.06 7.18
C SER A 212 27.35 -21.02 7.56
N LYS A 213 28.54 -21.51 7.88
CA LYS A 213 29.72 -20.65 8.08
C LYS A 213 30.16 -19.99 6.77
N ILE A 214 30.85 -18.87 6.88
CA ILE A 214 31.50 -18.23 5.74
C ILE A 214 32.84 -18.93 5.48
N LEU A 215 33.08 -19.30 4.22
CA LEU A 215 34.37 -19.79 3.74
C LEU A 215 34.99 -18.80 2.75
N PRO A 216 36.33 -18.77 2.59
CA PRO A 216 36.96 -18.00 1.51
C PRO A 216 36.37 -18.37 0.14
N GLU A 217 36.36 -17.42 -0.79
CA GLU A 217 35.78 -17.63 -2.13
C GLU A 217 36.38 -18.85 -2.86
N THR A 218 37.67 -19.12 -2.65
CA THR A 218 38.38 -20.28 -3.21
C THR A 218 37.95 -21.63 -2.63
N GLN A 219 37.09 -21.64 -1.61
CA GLN A 219 36.59 -22.85 -0.93
C GLN A 219 35.06 -22.92 -0.97
N ALA A 220 34.40 -22.13 -1.83
CA ALA A 220 32.94 -22.09 -1.92
C ALA A 220 32.34 -23.46 -2.29
N ASP A 221 33.06 -24.26 -3.08
CA ASP A 221 32.73 -25.65 -3.45
C ASP A 221 32.69 -26.61 -2.25
N ARG A 222 33.32 -26.26 -1.13
CA ARG A 222 33.35 -27.05 0.10
C ARG A 222 32.25 -26.68 1.10
N LEU A 223 31.39 -25.73 0.75
CA LEU A 223 30.27 -25.36 1.60
C LEU A 223 29.27 -26.53 1.67
N PRO A 224 28.88 -26.96 2.88
CA PRO A 224 27.96 -28.09 3.06
C PRO A 224 26.51 -27.63 2.89
N CYS A 225 26.17 -27.10 1.71
CA CYS A 225 24.82 -26.65 1.44
C CYS A 225 23.92 -27.87 1.18
N GLN A 226 22.80 -27.94 1.88
CA GLN A 226 21.80 -29.01 1.79
C GLN A 226 20.49 -28.46 1.23
#